data_AF-I2NCC9-F1
#
_entry.id   AF-I2NCC9-F1
#
_cell.length_a   1.000
_cell.length_b   1.000
_cell.length_c   1.000
_cell.angle_alpha   90.00
_cell.angle_beta   90.00
_cell.angle_gamma   90.00
#
_symmetry.space_group_name_H-M   'P 1'
#
loop_
_entity.id
_entity.type
_entity.pdbx_description
1 polymer ?
#
loop_
_entity_poly.entity_id
_entity_poly.type
_entity_poly.pdbx_seq_one_letter_code
_entity_poly.pdbx_strand_id
1 'polypeptide(L)' 'MVNLLQELPVKSAGISVIRFYVDQGLKLKIAGSYQHQQDFEELENFFKESGFSVNIEYLQSNNNAKADFSIIVYKENK' A
#
# COMPACT_ATOMS: atom_id res chain seq x y z
N MET A 1 -6.76 10.54 8.16
CA MET A 1 -6.53 9.89 6.85
C MET A 1 -5.85 10.82 5.86
N VAL A 2 -6.23 12.10 5.77
CA VAL A 2 -5.48 13.10 4.98
C VAL A 2 -4.01 13.21 5.41
N ASN A 3 -3.72 13.28 6.72
CA ASN A 3 -2.34 13.31 7.23
C ASN A 3 -1.55 12.03 6.90
N LEU A 4 -2.21 10.86 6.92
CA LEU A 4 -1.58 9.57 6.59
C LEU A 4 -1.05 9.53 5.15
N LEU A 5 -1.76 10.19 4.22
CA LEU A 5 -1.33 10.24 2.82
C LEU A 5 -0.16 11.20 2.59
N GLN A 6 0.00 12.21 3.45
CA GLN A 6 1.11 13.15 3.37
C GLN A 6 2.43 12.52 3.86
N GLU A 7 2.32 11.56 4.77
CA GLU A 7 3.45 10.83 5.35
C GLU A 7 3.76 9.50 4.65
N LEU A 8 2.97 9.15 3.63
CA LEU A 8 3.20 7.96 2.82
C LEU A 8 4.65 7.96 2.28
N PRO A 9 5.36 6.83 2.33
CA PRO A 9 6.67 6.69 1.70
C PRO A 9 6.55 6.59 0.17
N VAL A 10 5.98 7.63 -0.48
CA VAL A 10 5.79 7.70 -1.94
C VAL A 10 7.12 7.68 -2.71
N LYS A 11 8.25 7.88 -2.02
CA LYS A 11 9.58 7.99 -2.62
C LYS A 11 10.30 6.65 -2.81
N SER A 12 9.93 5.57 -2.09
CA SER A 12 10.62 4.28 -2.18
C SER A 12 9.90 3.29 -3.10
N ALA A 13 8.59 3.10 -2.93
CA ALA A 13 7.77 2.32 -3.86
C ALA A 13 7.09 3.28 -4.84
N GLY A 14 7.25 3.07 -6.15
CA GLY A 14 6.60 3.86 -7.20
C GLY A 14 5.08 3.67 -7.21
N ILE A 15 4.39 4.26 -6.23
CA ILE A 15 2.94 4.25 -6.10
C ILE A 15 2.36 5.00 -7.30
N SER A 16 1.57 4.29 -8.11
CA SER A 16 0.94 4.84 -9.32
C SER A 16 -0.55 5.11 -9.11
N VAL A 17 -1.19 4.42 -8.16
CA VAL A 17 -2.63 4.49 -7.93
C VAL A 17 -2.92 4.48 -6.43
N ILE A 18 -3.71 5.45 -5.98
CA ILE A 18 -4.37 5.46 -4.67
C ILE A 18 -5.87 5.64 -4.91
N ARG A 19 -6.70 4.71 -4.43
CA ARG A 19 -8.16 4.76 -4.56
C ARG A 19 -8.85 4.57 -3.21
N PHE A 20 -9.75 5.48 -2.89
CA PHE A 20 -10.65 5.37 -1.75
C PHE A 20 -11.91 4.65 -2.17
N TYR A 21 -12.36 3.71 -1.36
CA TYR A 21 -13.67 3.10 -1.54
C TYR A 21 -14.25 2.71 -0.20
N VAL A 22 -15.58 2.75 -0.12
CA VAL A 22 -16.32 2.45 1.09
C VAL A 22 -16.99 1.10 0.87
N ASP A 23 -16.52 0.09 1.58
CA ASP A 23 -17.07 -1.27 1.55
C ASP A 23 -16.95 -1.88 2.95
N GLN A 24 -18.06 -1.90 3.68
CA GLN A 24 -18.15 -2.27 5.10
C GLN A 24 -17.19 -1.48 6.02
N GLY A 25 -16.78 -0.29 5.59
CA GLY A 25 -15.76 0.52 6.24
C GLY A 25 -14.96 1.31 5.21
N LEU A 26 -14.16 2.25 5.69
CA LEU A 26 -13.28 3.04 4.82
C LEU A 26 -12.04 2.20 4.47
N LYS A 27 -11.91 1.85 3.20
CA LYS A 27 -10.78 1.09 2.64
C LYS A 27 -9.99 1.96 1.68
N LEU A 28 -8.69 1.67 1.59
CA LEU A 28 -7.76 2.33 0.71
C LEU A 28 -7.06 1.28 -0.15
N LYS A 29 -7.27 1.33 -1.46
CA LYS A 29 -6.52 0.51 -2.43
C LYS A 29 -5.31 1.29 -2.90
N ILE A 30 -4.14 0.68 -2.80
CA ILE A 30 -2.87 1.26 -3.26
C ILE A 30 -2.25 0.27 -4.22
N ALA A 31 -1.89 0.75 -5.41
CA ALA A 31 -1.17 -0.04 -6.39
C ALA A 31 0.01 0.76 -6.95
N GLY A 32 1.04 0.03 -7.34
CA GLY A 32 2.29 0.62 -7.80
C GLY A 32 3.28 -0.45 -8.21
N SER A 33 4.52 -0.01 -8.39
CA SER A 33 5.64 -0.90 -8.65
C SER A 33 6.83 -0.54 -7.77
N TYR A 34 7.58 -1.51 -7.27
CA TYR A 34 8.82 -1.29 -6.56
C TYR A 34 9.99 -1.98 -7.25
N GLN A 35 11.21 -1.51 -7.00
CA GLN A 35 12.43 -2.12 -7.53
C GLN A 35 13.15 -2.96 -6.46
N HIS A 36 13.11 -2.53 -5.20
CA HIS A 36 13.68 -3.28 -4.08
C HIS A 36 12.56 -3.76 -3.14
N GLN A 37 12.60 -5.03 -2.74
CA GLN A 37 11.58 -5.60 -1.84
C GLN A 37 11.46 -4.81 -0.53
N GLN A 38 12.57 -4.26 -0.04
CA GLN A 38 12.59 -3.39 1.14
C GLN A 38 11.63 -2.20 1.00
N ASP A 39 11.50 -1.62 -0.20
CA ASP A 39 10.59 -0.48 -0.44
C ASP A 39 9.13 -0.85 -0.15
N PHE A 40 8.75 -2.09 -0.48
CA PHE A 40 7.41 -2.62 -0.23
C PHE A 40 7.21 -2.96 1.25
N GLU A 41 8.22 -3.55 1.89
CA GLU A 41 8.19 -3.85 3.32
C GLU A 41 8.06 -2.57 4.17
N GLU A 42 8.76 -1.50 3.81
CA GLU A 42 8.62 -0.18 4.45
C GLU A 42 7.20 0.38 4.31
N LEU A 43 6.57 0.23 3.13
CA LEU A 43 5.19 0.64 2.90
C LEU A 43 4.21 -0.16 3.78
N GLU A 44 4.38 -1.48 3.85
CA GLU A 44 3.55 -2.33 4.70
C GLU A 44 3.71 -1.98 6.19
N ASN A 45 4.95 -1.78 6.64
CA ASN A 45 5.26 -1.45 8.03
C ASN A 45 4.66 -0.09 8.41
N PHE A 46 4.75 0.92 7.55
CA PHE A 46 4.13 2.22 7.77
C PHE A 46 2.63 2.11 8.09
N PHE A 47 1.89 1.27 7.34
CA PHE A 47 0.46 1.08 7.60
C PHE A 47 0.19 0.27 8.87
N LYS A 48 0.96 -0.80 9.11
CA LYS A 48 0.83 -1.64 10.32
C LYS A 48 1.11 -0.82 11.59
N GLU A 49 2.19 -0.04 11.60
CA GLU A 49 2.57 0.86 12.69
C GLU A 49 1.54 1.98 12.90
N SER A 50 0.89 2.44 11.83
CA SER A 50 -0.22 3.40 11.87
C SER A 50 -1.55 2.78 12.35
N GLY A 51 -1.56 1.50 12.72
CA GLY A 51 -2.73 0.78 13.22
C GLY A 51 -3.74 0.40 12.14
N PHE A 52 -3.27 0.16 10.92
CA PHE A 52 -4.06 -0.38 9.82
C PHE A 52 -3.65 -1.82 9.51
N SER A 53 -4.61 -2.63 9.08
CA SER A 53 -4.36 -3.93 8.47
C SER A 53 -4.08 -3.76 6.98
N VAL A 54 -3.19 -4.60 6.45
CA VAL A 54 -2.81 -4.62 5.04
C VAL A 54 -3.12 -6.00 4.47
N ASN A 55 -3.88 -6.05 3.38
CA ASN A 55 -4.12 -7.25 2.59
C ASN A 55 -3.49 -7.10 1.21
N ILE A 56 -2.65 -8.04 0.81
CA ILE A 56 -1.99 -8.05 -0.50
C ILE A 56 -2.91 -8.78 -1.48
N GLU A 57 -3.51 -8.04 -2.42
CA GLU A 57 -4.35 -8.65 -3.47
C GLU A 57 -3.51 -9.25 -4.59
N TYR A 58 -2.37 -8.63 -4.87
CA TYR A 58 -1.50 -9.01 -5.97
C TYR A 58 -0.08 -8.56 -5.70
N LEU A 59 0.86 -9.45 -6.00
CA LEU A 59 2.29 -9.17 -6.01
C LEU A 59 2.95 -10.03 -7.09
N GLN A 60 3.56 -9.40 -8.10
CA GLN A 60 4.18 -10.12 -9.20
C GLN A 60 5.42 -9.39 -9.72
N SER A 61 6.51 -10.13 -9.90
CA SER A 61 7.68 -9.65 -10.63
C SER A 61 7.35 -9.44 -12.11
N ASN A 62 7.73 -8.29 -12.64
CA ASN A 62 7.64 -7.99 -14.07
C ASN A 62 9.02 -8.11 -14.75
N ASN A 63 9.00 -8.06 -16.08
CA ASN A 63 10.19 -8.29 -16.91
C ASN A 63 11.30 -7.22 -16.76
N ASN A 64 11.07 -6.16 -16.00
CA ASN A 64 11.96 -5.00 -15.88
C ASN A 64 12.68 -4.92 -14.53
N ALA A 65 12.87 -6.06 -13.84
CA ALA A 65 13.43 -6.12 -12.48
C ALA A 65 12.67 -5.25 -11.46
N LYS A 66 11.37 -5.07 -11.70
CA LYS A 66 10.43 -4.46 -10.75
C LYS A 66 9.38 -5.48 -10.36
N ALA A 67 8.67 -5.22 -9.29
CA ALA A 67 7.48 -5.96 -8.92
C ALA A 67 6.29 -5.01 -8.84
N ASP A 68 5.19 -5.41 -9.45
CA ASP A 68 3.92 -4.70 -9.39
C ASP A 68 3.12 -5.23 -8.20
N PHE A 69 2.43 -4.33 -7.50
CA PHE A 69 1.64 -4.68 -6.32
C PHE A 69 0.27 -4.01 -6.32
N SER A 70 -0.68 -4.65 -5.63
CA SER A 70 -1.96 -4.06 -5.22
C SER A 70 -2.25 -4.50 -3.79
N ILE A 71 -2.45 -3.53 -2.90
CA ILE A 71 -2.79 -3.76 -1.50
C ILE A 71 -4.09 -3.05 -1.13
N ILE A 72 -4.84 -3.65 -0.22
CA ILE A 72 -5.95 -3.03 0.48
C ILE A 72 -5.53 -2.73 1.92
N VAL A 73 -5.64 -1.46 2.28
CA VAL A 73 -5.42 -0.96 3.64
C VAL A 73 -6.77 -0.65 4.27
N TYR A 74 -6.99 -1.14 5.48
CA TYR A 74 -8.25 -0.96 6.20
C TYR A 74 -8.02 -0.94 7.71
N LYS A 75 -8.98 -0.37 8.46
CA LYS A 75 -9.03 -0.58 9.91
C LYS A 75 -10.00 -1.71 10.21
N GLU A 76 -9.57 -2.63 11.06
CA GLU A 76 -10.49 -3.57 11.67
C GLU A 76 -11.42 -2.79 12.61
N ASN A 77 -12.73 -2.94 12.40
CA ASN A 77 -13.68 -2.52 13.41
C ASN A 77 -13.57 -3.52 14.57
N LYS A 78 -13.07 -3.06 15.71
CA LYS A 78 -13.21 -3.80 16.97
C LYS A 78 -14.66 -3.87 17.39
#